data_AF-A0A7Y2JMW9-F1
#
_entry.id   AF-A0A7Y2JMW9-F1
#
_cell.length_a   1.000
_cell.length_b   1.000
_cell.length_c   1.000
_cell.angle_alpha   90.00
_cell.angle_beta   90.00
_cell.angle_gamma   90.00
#
_symmetry.space_group_name_H-M   'P 1'
#
loop_
_entity.id
_entity.type
_entity.pdbx_description
1 polymer ?
#
loop_
_entity_poly.entity_id
_entity_poly.type
_entity_poly.pdbx_seq_one_letter_code
_entity_poly.pdbx_strand_id
1 'polypeptide(L)'
;MDVKGRDPETECYRVTHEVDGQTVTAMVPERFASDLRLVGARPSHQDAYVWMAEHKTKIETAIDQLARGKRPAAPFDQIVLVKDS
;
A
#
# COMPACT_ATOMS: atom_id res chain seq x y z
N MET A 1 -5.68 -6.79 -6.30
CA MET A 1 -5.44 -6.18 -4.98
C MET A 1 -6.77 -6.06 -4.24
N ASP A 2 -6.78 -6.39 -2.94
CA ASP A 2 -7.92 -6.23 -2.04
C ASP A 2 -7.49 -5.50 -0.75
N VAL A 3 -8.26 -4.51 -0.29
CA VAL A 3 -7.92 -3.69 0.88
C VAL A 3 -8.67 -4.22 2.09
N LYS A 4 -7.95 -4.82 3.04
CA LYS A 4 -8.50 -5.45 4.25
C LYS A 4 -8.89 -4.46 5.34
N GLY A 5 -8.36 -3.23 5.28
CA GLY A 5 -8.66 -2.15 6.22
C GLY A 5 -7.40 -1.45 6.72
N ARG A 6 -7.61 -0.36 7.46
CA ARG A 6 -6.53 0.45 8.04
C ARG A 6 -6.11 -0.09 9.40
N ASP A 7 -4.81 -0.21 9.59
CA ASP A 7 -4.17 -0.42 10.89
C ASP A 7 -3.96 0.95 11.58
N PRO A 8 -4.56 1.18 12.76
CA PRO A 8 -4.51 2.49 13.39
C PRO A 8 -3.18 2.82 14.06
N GLU A 9 -2.41 1.81 14.46
CA GLU A 9 -1.14 1.96 15.18
C GLU A 9 -0.01 2.36 14.23
N THR A 10 0.00 1.76 13.04
CA THR A 10 1.02 1.99 12.01
C THR A 10 0.58 2.98 10.94
N GLU A 11 -0.68 3.42 10.99
CA GLU A 11 -1.31 4.30 10.00
C GLU A 11 -1.18 3.78 8.56
N CYS A 12 -1.22 2.45 8.40
CA CYS A 12 -1.08 1.77 7.12
C CYS A 12 -2.34 1.00 6.76
N TYR A 13 -2.64 0.90 5.47
CA TYR A 13 -3.67 0.01 4.94
C TYR A 13 -3.10 -1.38 4.71
N ARG A 14 -3.77 -2.40 5.24
CA ARG A 14 -3.49 -3.79 4.92
C ARG A 14 -4.12 -4.13 3.58
N VAL A 15 -3.30 -4.65 2.70
CA VAL A 15 -3.66 -4.94 1.32
C VAL A 15 -3.19 -6.34 0.99
N THR A 16 -4.07 -7.18 0.48
CA THR A 16 -3.70 -8.51 -0.02
C THR A 16 -3.60 -8.51 -1.54
N HIS A 17 -2.59 -9.19 -2.06
CA HIS A 17 -2.39 -9.37 -3.49
C HIS A 17 -1.85 -10.77 -3.75
N GLU A 18 -2.21 -11.37 -4.87
CA GLU A 18 -1.67 -12.65 -5.29
C GLU A 18 -0.41 -12.41 -6.13
N VAL A 19 0.71 -13.00 -5.72
CA VAL A 19 1.98 -12.96 -6.44
C VAL A 19 2.44 -14.40 -6.66
N ASP A 20 2.65 -14.78 -7.92
CA ASP A 20 3.09 -16.11 -8.33
C ASP A 20 2.24 -17.26 -7.70
N GLY A 21 0.94 -17.04 -7.53
CA GLY A 21 -0.01 -18.00 -6.94
C GLY A 21 -0.04 -18.03 -5.40
N GLN A 22 0.72 -17.17 -4.73
CA GLN A 22 0.70 -17.01 -3.28
C GLN A 22 0.02 -15.69 -2.90
N THR A 23 -0.92 -15.75 -1.96
CA THR A 23 -1.46 -14.52 -1.35
C THR A 23 -0.41 -13.91 -0.44
N VAL A 24 -0.04 -12.67 -0.70
CA VAL A 24 0.85 -11.86 0.15
C VAL A 24 0.08 -10.69 0.74
N THR A 25 0.41 -10.35 1.98
CA THR A 25 -0.13 -9.18 2.68
C THR A 25 0.92 -8.07 2.69
N ALA A 26 0.51 -6.88 2.29
CA ALA A 26 1.33 -5.68 2.27
C ALA A 26 0.70 -4.56 3.11
N MET A 27 1.54 -3.73 3.71
CA MET A 27 1.15 -2.50 4.39
C MET A 27 1.47 -1.30 3.52
N VAL A 28 0.44 -0.53 3.19
CA VAL A 28 0.52 0.68 2.37
C VAL A 28 0.28 1.91 3.25
N PRO A 29 1.27 2.80 3.45
CA PRO A 29 1.10 3.97 4.31
C PRO A 29 -0.03 4.90 3.85
N GLU A 30 -0.91 5.32 4.78
CA GLU A 30 -2.02 6.27 4.52
C GLU A 30 -1.50 7.60 3.96
N ARG A 31 -0.30 8.00 4.40
CA ARG A 31 0.36 9.24 3.97
C ARG A 31 0.65 9.35 2.47
N PHE A 32 0.62 8.24 1.72
CA PHE A 32 0.72 8.29 0.26
C PHE A 32 -0.44 9.06 -0.38
N ALA A 33 -1.62 9.03 0.26
CA ALA A 33 -2.76 9.81 -0.19
C ALA A 33 -2.67 11.30 0.23
N SER A 34 -1.91 11.62 1.28
CA SER A 34 -1.66 13.01 1.73
C SER A 34 -0.89 13.82 0.69
N ASP A 35 0.13 13.19 0.11
CA ASP A 35 1.13 13.86 -0.73
C ASP A 35 0.53 14.47 -2.01
N LEU A 36 -0.67 14.03 -2.41
CA LEU A 36 -1.32 14.43 -3.66
C LEU A 36 -2.32 15.58 -3.57
N ARG A 37 -2.77 15.98 -2.37
CA ARG A 37 -3.88 16.96 -2.31
C ARG A 37 -3.69 18.17 -1.42
N LEU A 38 -2.94 18.15 -0.33
CA LEU A 38 -2.72 19.35 0.49
C LEU A 38 -1.47 19.21 1.38
N VAL A 39 -0.52 20.14 1.23
CA VAL A 39 0.56 20.34 2.21
C VAL A 39 -0.09 20.63 3.57
N GLY A 40 0.02 19.69 4.51
CA GLY A 40 -0.37 19.87 5.90
C GLY A 40 -1.73 19.28 6.35
N ALA A 41 -2.46 18.59 5.48
CA ALA A 41 -3.72 17.93 5.87
C ALA A 41 -3.61 16.40 5.86
N ARG A 42 -4.12 15.76 6.92
CA ARG A 42 -4.30 14.30 6.96
C ARG A 42 -5.40 13.92 5.95
N PRO A 43 -5.14 13.00 5.01
CA PRO A 43 -6.10 12.59 4.00
C PRO A 43 -7.27 11.92 4.71
N SER A 44 -8.46 12.14 4.17
CA SER A 44 -9.63 11.41 4.65
C SER A 44 -9.49 9.93 4.28
N HIS A 45 -10.21 9.07 4.99
CA HIS A 45 -10.27 7.64 4.66
C HIS A 45 -10.73 7.42 3.20
N GLN A 46 -11.65 8.25 2.72
CA GLN A 46 -12.15 8.21 1.35
C GLN A 46 -11.05 8.58 0.35
N ASP A 47 -10.25 9.61 0.62
CA ASP A 47 -9.13 10.00 -0.24
C ASP A 47 -8.10 8.87 -0.35
N ALA A 48 -7.83 8.15 0.75
CA ALA A 48 -6.92 7.01 0.73
C ALA A 48 -7.44 5.88 -0.16
N TYR A 49 -8.73 5.55 -0.11
CA TYR A 49 -9.32 4.54 -0.99
C TYR A 49 -9.29 4.96 -2.47
N VAL A 50 -9.64 6.22 -2.76
CA VAL A 50 -9.57 6.77 -4.12
C VAL A 50 -8.13 6.71 -4.63
N TRP A 51 -7.16 7.17 -3.83
CA TRP A 51 -5.75 7.13 -4.19
C TRP A 51 -5.25 5.71 -4.47
N MET A 52 -5.58 4.75 -3.59
CA MET A 52 -5.22 3.34 -3.77
C MET A 52 -5.85 2.76 -5.03
N ALA A 53 -7.08 3.15 -5.38
CA ALA A 53 -7.73 2.73 -6.62
C ALA A 53 -7.02 3.32 -7.85
N GLU A 54 -6.66 4.61 -7.82
CA GLU A 54 -5.91 5.29 -8.89
C GLU A 54 -4.49 4.74 -9.06
N HIS A 55 -3.86 4.30 -7.96
CA HIS A 55 -2.47 3.82 -7.93
C HIS A 55 -2.37 2.29 -7.84
N LYS A 56 -3.49 1.58 -8.00
CA LYS A 56 -3.61 0.13 -7.82
C LYS A 56 -2.50 -0.64 -8.53
N THR A 57 -2.30 -0.39 -9.82
CA THR A 57 -1.27 -1.09 -10.62
C THR A 57 0.15 -0.82 -10.12
N LYS A 58 0.44 0.40 -9.64
CA LYS A 58 1.76 0.75 -9.09
C LYS A 58 2.00 0.05 -7.75
N ILE A 59 0.97 -0.02 -6.90
CA ILE A 59 1.00 -0.74 -5.62
C ILE A 59 1.20 -2.24 -5.88
N GLU A 60 0.41 -2.84 -6.78
CA GLU A 60 0.54 -4.25 -7.17
C GLU A 60 1.95 -4.55 -7.69
N THR A 61 2.50 -3.69 -8.55
CA THR A 61 3.88 -3.81 -9.06
C THR A 61 4.91 -3.71 -7.93
N ALA A 62 4.72 -2.82 -6.97
CA ALA A 62 5.63 -2.68 -5.83
C ALA A 62 5.59 -3.91 -4.92
N ILE A 63 4.39 -4.46 -4.67
CA ILE A 63 4.21 -5.70 -3.91
C ILE A 63 4.88 -6.88 -4.64
N ASP A 64 4.70 -7.00 -5.95
CA ASP A 64 5.36 -8.03 -6.76
C ASP A 64 6.88 -7.94 -6.68
N GLN A 65 7.44 -6.72 -6.77
CA GLN A 65 8.88 -6.49 -6.60
C GLN A 65 9.35 -6.91 -5.20
N LEU A 66 8.66 -6.50 -4.14
CA LEU A 66 9.01 -6.86 -2.77
C LEU A 66 8.93 -8.37 -2.53
N ALA A 67 7.91 -9.05 -3.07
CA ALA A 67 7.72 -10.49 -2.93
C ALA A 67 8.85 -11.27 -3.61
N ARG A 68 9.40 -10.72 -4.70
CA ARG A 68 10.57 -11.24 -5.41
C ARG A 68 11.91 -10.79 -4.82
N GLY A 69 11.92 -10.14 -3.65
CA GLY A 69 13.12 -9.67 -2.97
C GLY A 69 13.78 -8.44 -3.61
N LYS A 70 13.07 -7.73 -4.48
CA LYS A 70 13.51 -6.46 -5.10
C LYS A 70 12.97 -5.28 -4.30
N ARG A 71 13.61 -4.12 -4.43
CA ARG A 71 13.17 -2.88 -3.81
C ARG A 71 12.44 -2.00 -4.84
N PRO A 72 11.17 -1.64 -4.61
CA PRO A 72 10.46 -0.72 -5.49
C PRO A 72 11.01 0.69 -5.43
N ALA A 73 10.67 1.50 -6.43
CA ALA A 73 11.05 2.91 -6.48
C ALA A 73 10.21 3.76 -5.52
N ALA A 74 10.78 4.87 -5.06
CA ALA A 74 10.06 5.86 -4.27
C ALA A 74 8.82 6.40 -5.03
N PRO A 75 7.70 6.70 -4.34
CA PRO A 75 7.51 6.58 -2.89
C PRO A 75 7.15 5.17 -2.40
N PHE A 76 6.94 4.21 -3.31
CA PHE A 76 6.44 2.86 -3.01
C PHE A 76 7.45 1.96 -2.29
N ASP A 77 8.71 2.38 -2.17
CA ASP A 77 9.75 1.69 -1.40
C ASP A 77 9.46 1.63 0.11
N GLN A 78 8.45 2.37 0.58
CA GLN A 78 7.98 2.38 1.96
C GLN A 78 6.84 1.36 2.20
N ILE A 79 6.38 0.65 1.16
CA ILE A 79 5.48 -0.49 1.31
C ILE A 79 6.28 -1.64 1.92
N VAL A 80 5.70 -2.33 2.90
CA VAL A 80 6.32 -3.49 3.54
C VAL A 80 5.43 -4.72 3.41
N LEU A 81 6.04 -5.89 3.18
CA LEU A 81 5.33 -7.16 3.23
C LEU A 81 5.25 -7.66 4.66
N VAL A 82 4.07 -8.12 5.05
CA VAL A 82 3.82 -8.78 6.33
C VAL A 82 3.75 -10.28 6.07
N LYS A 83 4.56 -11.06 6.77
CA LYS A 83 4.36 -12.50 6.83
C LYS A 83 3.19 -12.77 7.78
N ASP A 84 2.07 -13.26 7.26
CA ASP A 84 1.12 -13.99 8.08
C ASP A 84 1.89 -15.15 8.74
N SER A 85 1.93 -15.15 10.07
CA SER A 85 2.61 -16.17 10.89
C SER A 85 1.66 -17.29 11.27
#